data_AF-A0A2T7Q301-F1
#
_entry.id   AF-A0A2T7Q301-F1
#
_cell.length_a   1.000
_cell.length_b   1.000
_cell.length_c   1.000
_cell.angle_alpha   90.00
_cell.angle_beta   90.00
_cell.angle_gamma   90.00
#
_symmetry.space_group_name_H-M   'P 1'
#
loop_
_entity.id
_entity.type
_entity.pdbx_description
1 polymer ?
#
loop_
_entity_poly.entity_id
_entity_poly.type
_entity_poly.pdbx_seq_one_letter_code
_entity_poly.pdbx_strand_id
1 'polypeptide(L)'
;MVAAVNDDIKWFHNFSKSSNQKLLKPFQAFDFTYNDVFSTCFSIKFIQSDTALIRQHFTSSSDNLKTGTSYYTLLSKEDKKIIDSFISTIPFQIYDTSYYEYYHDGIDYQFYIEKEMIKKRIRIHSNSVPSVLVDFKDWIVKRKQQYQLHQFDTTIYFESAKYVVPPPRPVSPTMEFKIPKIENSR
;
A
#
# COMPACT_ATOMS: atom_id res chain seq x y z
N MET A 1 -13.81 11.32 -32.31
CA MET A 1 -13.81 9.84 -32.36
C MET A 1 -12.40 9.40 -31.95
N VAL A 2 -12.32 8.54 -30.95
CA VAL A 2 -11.17 8.33 -30.04
C VAL A 2 -10.06 7.51 -30.70
N ALA A 3 -8.80 7.95 -30.60
CA ALA A 3 -7.63 7.13 -30.89
C ALA A 3 -6.44 7.59 -30.02
N ALA A 4 -6.33 7.04 -28.81
CA ALA A 4 -5.10 7.02 -28.01
C ALA A 4 -5.28 6.07 -26.81
N VAL A 5 -5.40 4.77 -27.08
CA VAL A 5 -5.24 3.72 -26.05
C VAL A 5 -4.51 2.57 -26.74
N ASN A 6 -3.18 2.61 -26.85
CA ASN A 6 -2.43 1.44 -27.34
C ASN A 6 -0.91 1.50 -27.13
N ASP A 7 -0.42 1.78 -25.91
CA ASP A 7 1.01 1.52 -25.61
C ASP A 7 1.33 0.88 -24.23
N ASP A 8 0.38 0.74 -23.30
CA ASP A 8 0.69 0.33 -21.92
C ASP A 8 0.59 -1.18 -21.61
N ILE A 9 0.58 -2.06 -22.62
CA ILE A 9 0.40 -3.53 -22.43
C ILE A 9 1.43 -4.33 -23.25
N LYS A 10 2.69 -3.89 -23.29
CA LYS A 10 3.75 -4.64 -24.00
C LYS A 10 4.40 -5.76 -23.18
N TRP A 11 4.24 -5.80 -21.86
CA TRP A 11 4.88 -6.81 -21.00
C TRP A 11 4.03 -8.05 -20.67
N PHE A 12 2.76 -8.09 -21.08
CA PHE A 12 1.82 -9.16 -20.71
C PHE A 12 1.80 -10.38 -21.65
N HIS A 13 2.38 -10.30 -22.85
CA HIS A 13 2.08 -11.28 -23.91
C HIS A 13 2.86 -12.60 -23.87
N ASN A 14 3.73 -12.84 -22.90
CA ASN A 14 4.71 -13.93 -23.00
C ASN A 14 4.66 -15.00 -21.91
N PHE A 15 3.50 -15.43 -21.39
CA PHE A 15 3.51 -16.53 -20.40
C PHE A 15 2.36 -17.52 -20.54
N SER A 16 2.63 -18.62 -21.25
CA SER A 16 1.97 -19.90 -20.99
C SER A 16 2.87 -21.06 -21.45
N LYS A 17 3.46 -21.76 -20.47
CA LYS A 17 3.63 -23.22 -20.54
C LYS A 17 3.43 -23.78 -19.13
N SER A 18 2.43 -24.63 -19.00
CA SER A 18 2.11 -25.34 -17.76
C SER A 18 3.14 -26.42 -17.46
N SER A 19 3.45 -26.65 -16.19
CA SER A 19 3.79 -28.00 -15.74
C SER A 19 3.26 -28.23 -14.33
N ASN A 20 2.79 -29.45 -14.09
CA ASN A 20 2.34 -29.95 -12.79
C ASN A 20 3.48 -29.86 -11.77
N GLN A 21 3.50 -28.79 -10.98
CA GLN A 21 4.38 -28.64 -9.84
C GLN A 21 3.51 -28.42 -8.60
N LYS A 22 3.81 -29.19 -7.54
CA LYS A 22 3.36 -28.94 -6.17
C LYS A 22 3.27 -27.44 -5.96
N LEU A 23 2.06 -26.89 -5.75
CA LEU A 23 1.79 -25.43 -5.72
C LEU A 23 2.81 -24.73 -4.83
N LEU A 24 3.91 -24.28 -5.45
CA LEU A 24 4.94 -23.51 -4.79
C LEU A 24 4.27 -22.19 -4.49
N LYS A 25 4.04 -21.94 -3.20
CA LYS A 25 3.53 -20.65 -2.75
C LYS A 25 4.53 -19.59 -3.21
N PRO A 26 4.12 -18.63 -4.07
CA PRO A 26 5.06 -17.69 -4.67
C PRO A 26 5.74 -16.77 -3.64
N PHE A 27 5.19 -16.72 -2.42
CA PHE A 27 5.71 -15.97 -1.29
C PHE A 27 5.18 -16.54 0.03
N GLN A 28 5.83 -16.24 1.16
CA GLN A 28 5.27 -16.44 2.50
C GLN A 28 4.46 -15.23 2.95
N ALA A 29 4.97 -14.01 2.72
CA ALA A 29 4.27 -12.77 3.03
C ALA A 29 4.57 -11.70 1.99
N PHE A 30 3.54 -10.94 1.63
CA PHE A 30 3.67 -9.77 0.79
C PHE A 30 2.69 -8.70 1.26
N ASP A 31 3.23 -7.56 1.69
CA ASP A 31 2.43 -6.39 1.98
C ASP A 31 3.06 -5.11 1.44
N PHE A 32 2.19 -4.13 1.22
CA PHE A 32 2.50 -2.87 0.59
C PHE A 32 1.83 -1.75 1.37
N THR A 33 2.56 -0.67 1.55
CA THR A 33 2.06 0.57 2.14
C THR A 33 2.22 1.69 1.14
N TYR A 34 1.17 2.49 0.98
CA TYR A 34 1.17 3.71 0.19
C TYR A 34 0.83 4.89 1.08
N ASN A 35 1.59 5.97 0.92
CA ASN A 35 1.36 7.24 1.58
C ASN A 35 1.50 8.37 0.56
N ASP A 36 0.38 8.99 0.23
CA ASP A 36 0.34 10.28 -0.44
C ASP A 36 -0.10 11.31 0.59
N VAL A 37 0.82 12.24 0.89
CA VAL A 37 0.68 13.26 1.93
C VAL A 37 -0.61 14.08 1.79
N PHE A 38 -1.18 14.19 0.59
CA PHE A 38 -2.33 15.04 0.32
C PHE A 38 -3.66 14.30 0.19
N SER A 39 -3.66 12.99 -0.01
CA SER A 39 -4.89 12.28 -0.41
C SER A 39 -5.21 11.05 0.44
N THR A 40 -4.27 10.12 0.60
CA THR A 40 -4.60 8.82 1.17
C THR A 40 -3.37 8.10 1.70
N CYS A 41 -3.54 7.41 2.81
CA CYS A 41 -2.57 6.46 3.31
C CYS A 41 -3.25 5.13 3.62
N PHE A 42 -2.77 4.06 3.00
CA PHE A 42 -3.29 2.72 3.24
C PHE A 42 -2.18 1.68 3.24
N SER A 43 -2.49 0.50 3.75
CA SER A 43 -1.68 -0.69 3.56
C SER A 43 -2.54 -1.83 3.05
N ILE A 44 -1.97 -2.67 2.21
CA ILE A 44 -2.61 -3.86 1.67
C ILE A 44 -1.68 -5.05 1.84
N LYS A 45 -2.23 -6.17 2.30
CA LYS A 45 -1.54 -7.43 2.49
C LYS A 45 -2.22 -8.47 1.63
N PHE A 46 -1.44 -9.08 0.76
CA PHE A 46 -1.87 -10.18 -0.07
C PHE A 46 -1.52 -11.47 0.67
N ILE A 47 -2.51 -12.33 0.89
CA ILE A 47 -2.30 -13.64 1.51
C ILE A 47 -2.46 -14.75 0.46
N GLN A 48 -2.21 -15.99 0.87
CA GLN A 48 -2.23 -17.15 -0.05
C GLN A 48 -3.62 -17.51 -0.55
N SER A 49 -4.69 -17.09 0.13
CA SER A 49 -6.07 -17.20 -0.37
C SER A 49 -6.36 -16.10 -1.39
N ASP A 50 -7.53 -16.13 -2.01
CA ASP A 50 -8.09 -15.05 -2.83
C ASP A 50 -8.38 -13.75 -2.06
N THR A 51 -8.05 -13.65 -0.78
CA THR A 51 -8.33 -12.46 0.02
C THR A 51 -7.16 -11.48 0.01
N ALA A 52 -7.45 -10.19 -0.12
CA ALA A 52 -6.54 -9.13 0.26
C ALA A 52 -7.09 -8.38 1.48
N LEU A 53 -6.18 -8.03 2.38
CA LEU A 53 -6.44 -7.37 3.65
C LEU A 53 -5.93 -5.93 3.57
N ILE A 54 -6.78 -4.96 3.84
CA ILE A 54 -6.49 -3.54 3.67
C ILE A 54 -6.70 -2.81 5.00
N ARG A 55 -5.81 -1.87 5.30
CA ARG A 55 -5.98 -0.90 6.39
C ARG A 55 -5.94 0.49 5.80
N GLN A 56 -7.03 1.23 5.94
CA GLN A 56 -7.06 2.65 5.61
C GLN A 56 -6.54 3.42 6.83
N HIS A 57 -5.32 3.95 6.75
CA HIS A 57 -4.69 4.68 7.85
C HIS A 57 -5.19 6.11 7.93
N PHE A 58 -5.31 6.75 6.76
CA PHE A 58 -5.80 8.11 6.59
C PHE A 58 -6.47 8.23 5.23
N THR A 59 -7.48 9.07 5.13
CA THR A 59 -8.00 9.49 3.84
C THR A 59 -8.49 10.93 3.89
N SER A 60 -8.40 11.61 2.74
CA SER A 60 -9.04 12.90 2.53
C SER A 60 -10.57 12.74 2.48
N SER A 61 -11.28 13.85 2.64
CA SER A 61 -12.75 13.91 2.71
C SER A 61 -13.48 13.44 1.45
N SER A 62 -12.76 13.22 0.34
CA SER A 62 -13.33 12.76 -0.94
C SER A 62 -13.40 11.24 -1.08
N ASP A 63 -12.77 10.47 -0.19
CA ASP A 63 -12.87 9.01 -0.20
C ASP A 63 -14.02 8.55 0.71
N ASN A 64 -14.77 7.54 0.28
CA ASN A 64 -15.87 6.96 1.06
C ASN A 64 -15.37 6.01 2.16
N LEU A 65 -14.07 5.71 2.20
CA LEU A 65 -13.46 4.87 3.22
C LEU A 65 -13.27 5.64 4.53
N LYS A 66 -13.29 4.91 5.63
CA LYS A 66 -13.13 5.47 6.97
C LYS A 66 -11.66 5.37 7.39
N THR A 67 -11.10 6.50 7.80
CA THR A 67 -9.80 6.57 8.48
C THR A 67 -9.75 5.59 9.66
N GLY A 68 -8.63 4.90 9.83
CA GLY A 68 -8.43 3.95 10.92
C GLY A 68 -9.29 2.68 10.83
N THR A 69 -9.74 2.30 9.64
CA THR A 69 -10.65 1.15 9.43
C THR A 69 -9.99 0.06 8.57
N SER A 70 -10.28 -1.20 8.92
CA SER A 70 -9.80 -2.38 8.21
C SER A 70 -10.86 -2.92 7.25
N TYR A 71 -10.42 -3.36 6.07
CA TYR A 71 -11.26 -3.87 4.99
C TYR A 71 -10.66 -5.14 4.40
N TYR A 72 -11.49 -6.03 3.88
CA TYR A 72 -11.03 -7.11 3.01
C TYR A 72 -11.71 -7.03 1.65
N THR A 73 -11.11 -7.69 0.68
CA THR A 73 -11.70 -7.89 -0.65
C THR A 73 -11.28 -9.24 -1.22
N LEU A 74 -12.05 -9.72 -2.19
CA LEU A 74 -11.74 -10.93 -2.95
C LEU A 74 -11.08 -10.53 -4.26
N LEU A 75 -9.88 -11.07 -4.48
CA LEU A 75 -9.06 -10.85 -5.65
C LEU A 75 -9.58 -11.72 -6.80
N SER A 76 -9.58 -11.15 -8.01
CA SER A 76 -9.84 -11.95 -9.20
C SER A 76 -8.66 -12.89 -9.48
N LYS A 77 -8.88 -13.89 -10.35
CA LYS A 77 -7.79 -14.78 -10.79
C LYS A 77 -6.70 -14.00 -11.54
N GLU A 78 -7.07 -12.95 -12.25
CA GLU A 78 -6.16 -12.06 -12.98
C GLU A 78 -5.30 -11.25 -12.00
N ASP A 79 -5.91 -10.67 -10.96
CA ASP A 79 -5.16 -9.95 -9.91
C ASP A 79 -4.14 -10.87 -9.25
N LYS A 80 -4.54 -12.10 -8.92
CA LYS A 80 -3.65 -13.12 -8.38
C LYS A 80 -2.46 -13.40 -9.29
N LYS A 81 -2.70 -13.63 -10.58
CA LYS A 81 -1.61 -13.86 -11.55
C LYS A 81 -0.64 -12.68 -11.61
N ILE A 82 -1.15 -11.44 -11.57
CA ILE A 82 -0.31 -10.24 -11.60
C ILE A 82 0.58 -10.16 -10.36
N ILE A 83 0.00 -10.37 -9.18
CA ILE A 83 0.72 -10.36 -7.90
C ILE A 83 1.77 -11.49 -7.87
N ASP A 84 1.37 -12.71 -8.19
CA ASP A 84 2.25 -13.87 -8.16
C ASP A 84 3.43 -13.70 -9.14
N SER A 85 3.15 -13.18 -10.35
CA SER A 85 4.17 -12.89 -11.36
C SER A 85 5.15 -11.80 -10.93
N PHE A 86 4.65 -10.70 -10.35
CA PHE A 86 5.51 -9.66 -9.79
C PHE A 86 6.43 -10.23 -8.71
N ILE A 87 5.87 -11.00 -7.78
CA ILE A 87 6.67 -11.50 -6.66
C ILE A 87 7.66 -12.57 -7.13
N SER A 88 7.29 -13.46 -8.06
CA SER A 88 8.20 -14.51 -8.54
C SER A 88 9.35 -13.95 -9.38
N THR A 89 9.06 -13.00 -10.26
CA THR A 89 9.97 -12.58 -11.34
C THR A 89 10.98 -11.53 -10.88
N ILE A 90 10.61 -10.68 -9.91
CA ILE A 90 11.46 -9.58 -9.50
C ILE A 90 12.65 -10.08 -8.65
N PRO A 91 13.89 -9.66 -9.00
CA PRO A 91 15.09 -10.06 -8.28
C PRO A 91 15.28 -9.19 -7.03
N PHE A 92 14.35 -9.27 -6.06
CA PHE A 92 14.38 -8.43 -4.85
C PHE A 92 15.71 -8.49 -4.09
N GLN A 93 16.48 -9.58 -4.21
CA GLN A 93 17.79 -9.71 -3.58
C GLN A 93 18.76 -8.59 -3.99
N ILE A 94 18.74 -8.13 -5.26
CA ILE A 94 19.69 -7.12 -5.76
C ILE A 94 19.23 -5.68 -5.57
N TYR A 95 17.95 -5.44 -5.27
CA TYR A 95 17.43 -4.08 -5.09
C TYR A 95 17.90 -3.45 -3.79
N ASP A 96 18.03 -2.13 -3.73
CA ASP A 96 18.30 -1.47 -2.45
C ASP A 96 17.11 -1.62 -1.49
N THR A 97 17.38 -1.51 -0.19
CA THR A 97 16.32 -1.48 0.83
C THR A 97 15.64 -0.12 0.91
N SER A 98 16.23 0.91 0.30
CA SER A 98 15.71 2.28 0.31
C SER A 98 16.17 3.03 -0.93
N TYR A 99 15.21 3.61 -1.65
CA TYR A 99 15.44 4.63 -2.67
C TYR A 99 14.86 5.93 -2.15
N TYR A 100 15.72 6.82 -1.68
CA TYR A 100 15.29 7.98 -0.89
C TYR A 100 16.00 9.24 -1.37
N GLU A 101 15.20 10.25 -1.67
CA GLU A 101 15.60 11.63 -1.86
C GLU A 101 14.93 12.47 -0.78
N TYR A 102 15.58 13.55 -0.34
CA TYR A 102 15.09 14.39 0.76
C TYR A 102 14.00 15.34 0.28
N TYR A 103 12.81 14.82 0.01
CA TYR A 103 11.61 15.61 -0.27
C TYR A 103 10.77 15.80 0.99
N HIS A 104 10.09 16.94 1.06
CA HIS A 104 9.18 17.26 2.16
C HIS A 104 7.75 16.76 1.88
N ASP A 105 7.43 16.54 0.62
CA ASP A 105 6.12 16.18 0.09
C ASP A 105 6.22 15.05 -0.94
N GLY A 106 5.07 14.66 -1.50
CA GLY A 106 4.98 13.65 -2.54
C GLY A 106 4.61 12.27 -2.00
N ILE A 107 5.01 11.25 -2.75
CA ILE A 107 4.59 9.87 -2.52
C ILE A 107 5.72 9.12 -1.79
N ASP A 108 5.38 8.48 -0.68
CA ASP A 108 6.22 7.51 0.02
C ASP A 108 5.51 6.16 0.00
N TYR A 109 6.18 5.10 -0.45
CA TYR A 109 5.60 3.77 -0.47
C TYR A 109 6.64 2.71 -0.12
N GLN A 110 6.14 1.59 0.38
CA GLN A 110 6.98 0.51 0.89
C GLN A 110 6.44 -0.83 0.42
N PHE A 111 7.35 -1.67 -0.05
CA PHE A 111 7.10 -3.10 -0.22
C PHE A 111 7.75 -3.87 0.92
N TYR A 112 7.05 -4.88 1.41
CA TYR A 112 7.61 -5.94 2.21
C TYR A 112 7.38 -7.27 1.51
N ILE A 113 8.45 -8.03 1.33
CA ILE A 113 8.44 -9.33 0.66
C ILE A 113 9.16 -10.34 1.55
N GLU A 114 8.50 -11.47 1.77
CA GLU A 114 9.08 -12.68 2.31
C GLU A 114 8.82 -13.81 1.32
N LYS A 115 9.87 -14.28 0.63
CA LYS A 115 9.83 -15.43 -0.27
C LYS A 115 11.14 -16.21 -0.15
N GLU A 116 11.07 -17.54 0.00
CA GLU A 116 12.24 -18.41 0.12
C GLU A 116 13.25 -17.91 1.18
N MET A 117 14.47 -17.51 0.77
CA MET A 117 15.52 -16.94 1.63
C MET A 117 15.53 -15.40 1.64
N ILE A 118 14.58 -14.76 0.97
CA ILE A 118 14.48 -13.30 0.87
C ILE A 118 13.46 -12.84 1.89
N LYS A 119 13.91 -11.99 2.81
CA LYS A 119 13.05 -11.19 3.71
C LYS A 119 13.50 -9.76 3.60
N LYS A 120 12.74 -8.92 2.89
CA LYS A 120 13.19 -7.59 2.50
C LYS A 120 12.09 -6.56 2.57
N ARG A 121 12.49 -5.36 2.96
CA ARG A 121 11.68 -4.15 2.88
C ARG A 121 12.36 -3.17 1.95
N ILE A 122 11.59 -2.58 1.06
CA ILE A 122 12.05 -1.59 0.11
C ILE A 122 11.20 -0.35 0.31
N ARG A 123 11.79 0.72 0.85
CA ARG A 123 11.14 2.03 0.95
C ARG A 123 11.49 2.86 -0.27
N ILE A 124 10.48 3.53 -0.84
CA ILE A 124 10.65 4.42 -1.97
C ILE A 124 10.05 5.77 -1.65
N HIS A 125 10.89 6.78 -1.74
CA HIS A 125 10.55 8.19 -1.70
C HIS A 125 11.56 8.95 -2.58
N SER A 126 11.53 8.62 -3.87
CA SER A 126 12.48 9.10 -4.88
C SER A 126 11.89 8.90 -6.27
N ASN A 127 12.34 9.71 -7.24
CA ASN A 127 12.04 9.52 -8.66
C ASN A 127 13.02 8.55 -9.35
N SER A 128 14.15 8.27 -8.71
CA SER A 128 15.24 7.44 -9.23
C SER A 128 15.08 5.99 -8.76
N VAL A 129 14.08 5.29 -9.28
CA VAL A 129 13.72 3.93 -8.86
C VAL A 129 13.52 2.96 -10.03
N PRO A 130 13.71 1.64 -9.82
CA PRO A 130 13.37 0.65 -10.84
C PRO A 130 11.91 0.80 -11.28
N SER A 131 11.68 1.02 -12.59
CA SER A 131 10.35 1.31 -13.14
C SER A 131 9.30 0.28 -12.75
N VAL A 132 9.70 -1.00 -12.68
CA VAL A 132 8.79 -2.09 -12.30
C VAL A 132 8.20 -1.97 -10.90
N LEU A 133 8.89 -1.30 -9.96
CA LEU A 133 8.35 -0.99 -8.63
C LEU A 133 7.32 0.13 -8.71
N VAL A 134 7.53 1.11 -9.61
CA VAL A 134 6.58 2.21 -9.89
C VAL A 134 5.33 1.66 -10.55
N ASP A 135 5.49 0.88 -11.62
CA ASP A 135 4.40 0.27 -12.37
C ASP A 135 3.51 -0.58 -11.46
N PHE A 136 4.12 -1.37 -10.58
CA PHE A 136 3.36 -2.21 -9.65
C PHE A 136 2.68 -1.40 -8.55
N LYS A 137 3.32 -0.33 -8.03
CA LYS A 137 2.68 0.64 -7.13
C LYS A 137 1.44 1.25 -7.79
N ASP A 138 1.56 1.74 -9.03
CA ASP A 138 0.45 2.32 -9.78
C ASP A 138 -0.68 1.32 -9.99
N TRP A 139 -0.33 0.07 -10.33
CA TRP A 139 -1.29 -1.01 -10.42
C TRP A 139 -2.05 -1.23 -9.11
N ILE A 140 -1.37 -1.34 -7.97
CA ILE A 140 -2.03 -1.53 -6.65
C ILE A 140 -2.97 -0.37 -6.34
N VAL A 141 -2.50 0.87 -6.49
CA VAL A 141 -3.26 2.07 -6.13
C VAL A 141 -4.52 2.18 -7.00
N LYS A 142 -4.38 2.00 -8.32
CA LYS A 142 -5.51 2.01 -9.25
C LYS A 142 -6.47 0.86 -8.98
N ARG A 143 -5.94 -0.34 -8.72
CA ARG A 143 -6.77 -1.53 -8.53
C ARG A 143 -7.56 -1.48 -7.22
N LYS A 144 -6.98 -0.94 -6.14
CA LYS A 144 -7.68 -0.71 -4.87
C LYS A 144 -8.97 0.07 -5.06
N GLN A 145 -8.98 1.10 -5.91
CA GLN A 145 -10.15 1.94 -6.16
C GLN A 145 -11.31 1.17 -6.83
N GLN A 146 -11.02 0.02 -7.44
CA GLN A 146 -11.99 -0.81 -8.15
C GLN A 146 -12.50 -1.98 -7.29
N TYR A 147 -11.89 -2.23 -6.14
CA TYR A 147 -12.28 -3.34 -5.28
C TYR A 147 -13.58 -3.08 -4.55
N GLN A 148 -14.41 -4.11 -4.45
CA GLN A 148 -15.50 -4.14 -3.50
C GLN A 148 -14.92 -4.43 -2.11
N LEU A 149 -14.93 -3.40 -1.24
CA LEU A 149 -14.31 -3.46 0.08
C LEU A 149 -15.36 -3.78 1.15
N HIS A 150 -15.08 -4.77 1.97
CA HIS A 150 -15.92 -5.19 3.09
C HIS A 150 -15.22 -4.84 4.40
N GLN A 151 -15.83 -3.97 5.21
CA GLN A 151 -15.29 -3.60 6.51
C GLN A 151 -15.30 -4.81 7.45
N PHE A 152 -14.26 -4.94 8.27
CA PHE A 152 -14.22 -5.91 9.36
C PHE A 152 -13.44 -5.38 10.56
N ASP A 153 -13.75 -5.91 11.74
CA ASP A 153 -13.20 -5.43 13.01
C ASP A 153 -12.08 -6.34 13.50
N THR A 154 -10.91 -6.21 12.89
CA THR A 154 -9.70 -6.91 13.33
C THR A 154 -8.47 -6.07 13.06
N THR A 155 -7.53 -6.12 14.01
CA THR A 155 -6.22 -5.49 13.86
C THR A 155 -5.33 -6.36 12.98
N ILE A 156 -4.81 -5.77 11.92
CA ILE A 156 -3.92 -6.44 10.97
C ILE A 156 -2.55 -5.77 11.09
N TYR A 157 -1.51 -6.57 11.23
CA TYR A 157 -0.14 -6.06 11.23
C TYR A 157 0.40 -6.01 9.80
N PHE A 158 1.04 -4.90 9.42
CA PHE A 158 1.68 -4.73 8.11
C PHE A 158 3.16 -4.41 8.33
N GLU A 159 4.02 -5.23 7.75
CA GLU A 159 5.47 -5.07 7.90
C GLU A 159 5.96 -3.83 7.14
N SER A 160 5.39 -3.55 5.96
CA SER A 160 5.62 -2.32 5.19
C SER A 160 5.21 -1.03 5.91
N ALA A 161 4.38 -1.09 6.97
CA ALA A 161 3.82 0.11 7.58
C ALA A 161 4.73 0.81 8.62
N LYS A 162 5.99 0.38 8.80
CA LYS A 162 6.87 0.91 9.88
C LYS A 162 7.11 2.42 9.83
N TYR A 163 7.11 3.03 8.64
CA TYR A 163 7.28 4.48 8.47
C TYR A 163 5.99 5.19 8.09
N VAL A 164 4.82 4.54 8.26
CA VAL A 164 3.54 5.24 8.17
C VAL A 164 3.47 6.21 9.34
N VAL A 165 3.53 7.50 9.03
CA VAL A 165 3.24 8.52 10.02
C VAL A 165 1.71 8.52 10.21
N PRO A 166 1.20 8.24 11.43
CA PRO A 166 -0.23 8.35 11.67
C PRO A 166 -0.67 9.79 11.34
N PRO A 167 -1.89 9.99 10.81
CA PRO A 167 -2.36 11.33 10.53
C PRO A 167 -2.24 12.19 11.79
N PRO A 168 -1.84 13.48 11.66
CA PRO A 168 -1.80 14.37 12.80
C PRO A 168 -3.17 14.33 13.49
N ARG A 169 -3.17 14.09 14.81
CA ARG A 169 -4.43 14.07 15.56
C ARG A 169 -5.14 15.41 15.32
N PRO A 170 -6.46 15.42 15.08
CA PRO A 170 -7.19 16.68 15.05
C PRO A 170 -6.86 17.44 16.33
N VAL A 171 -6.40 18.68 16.20
CA VAL A 171 -6.19 19.56 17.34
C VAL A 171 -7.49 19.57 18.13
N SER A 172 -7.45 19.06 19.37
CA SER A 172 -8.60 19.17 20.26
C SER A 172 -8.99 20.65 20.30
N PRO A 173 -10.28 21.01 20.22
CA PRO A 173 -10.69 22.41 20.31
C PRO A 173 -10.01 22.99 21.54
N THR A 174 -9.26 24.06 21.31
CA THR A 174 -8.42 24.74 22.29
C THR A 174 -9.18 24.78 23.59
N MET A 175 -8.67 24.11 24.63
CA MET A 175 -9.22 24.22 25.96
C MET A 175 -9.11 25.72 26.28
N GLU A 176 -10.23 26.44 26.20
CA GLU A 176 -10.23 27.88 26.43
C GLU A 176 -9.57 28.09 27.78
N PHE A 177 -8.42 28.76 27.77
CA PHE A 177 -7.71 29.10 28.98
C PHE A 177 -8.60 30.06 29.78
N LYS A 178 -9.37 29.52 30.73
CA LYS A 178 -10.17 30.33 31.64
C LYS A 178 -9.22 31.01 32.61
N ILE A 179 -8.98 32.31 32.39
CA ILE A 179 -8.23 33.15 33.32
C ILE A 179 -8.90 33.02 34.70
N PRO A 180 -8.19 32.60 35.76
CA PRO A 180 -8.75 32.52 37.10
C PRO A 180 -9.21 33.92 37.54
N LYS A 181 -10.46 34.04 37.97
CA LYS A 181 -10.92 35.27 38.63
C LYS A 181 -10.32 35.30 40.03
N ILE A 182 -9.47 36.30 40.29
CA ILE A 182 -8.99 36.59 41.64
C ILE A 182 -10.09 37.42 42.32
N GLU A 183 -10.80 36.82 43.27
CA GLU A 183 -11.63 37.59 44.20
C GLU A 183 -10.73 38.17 45.29
N ASN A 184 -10.53 39.49 45.25
CA ASN A 184 -9.89 40.19 46.36
C ASN A 184 -10.92 40.32 47.50
N SER A 185 -10.79 39.48 48.51
CA SER A 185 -11.50 39.64 49.77
C SER A 185 -11.00 40.90 50.49
N ARG A 186 -11.90 41.87 50.68
CA ARG A 186 -11.75 43.00 51.63
C ARG A 186 -12.86 42.92 52.66
#